data_AF-A0A9D7XCE2-F1
#
_entry.id   AF-A0A9D7XCE2-F1
#
_cell.length_a   1.000
_cell.length_b   1.000
_cell.length_c   1.000
_cell.angle_alpha   90.00
_cell.angle_beta   90.00
_cell.angle_gamma   90.00
#
_symmetry.space_group_name_H-M   'P 1'
#
loop_
_entity.id
_entity.type
_entity.pdbx_description
1 polymer ?
#
loop_
_entity_poly.entity_id
_entity_poly.type
_entity_poly.pdbx_seq_one_letter_code
_entity_poly.pdbx_strand_id
1 'polypeptide(L)'
;MKRVQLILGMILISLISCVSTTKMIEKGNYDQAIEKLVNKLAGNKNKKRDDVINLEYAFKKAQSADLALESAYLEDKEESKWLNIYNIHTRIENRQAKIEPLLPIISKDGYRASFNFINTKERKRESKNNSIEFLYMSAKELIENSKEQKIKKVPEKHTINYCKLMVLQKTIRI
;
A
#
# COMPACT_ATOMS: atom_id res chain seq x y z
N MET A 1 8.92 3.17 46.30
CA MET A 1 7.90 3.37 45.23
C MET A 1 8.52 3.80 43.90
N LYS A 2 9.35 4.86 43.83
CA LYS A 2 9.98 5.34 42.58
C LYS A 2 10.80 4.30 41.81
N ARG A 3 11.54 3.42 42.51
CA ARG A 3 12.34 2.33 41.89
C ARG A 3 11.47 1.23 41.27
N VAL A 4 10.32 0.91 41.87
CA VAL A 4 9.36 -0.07 41.34
C VAL A 4 8.65 0.49 40.12
N GLN A 5 8.31 1.78 40.12
CA GLN A 5 7.77 2.47 38.94
C GLN A 5 8.76 2.53 37.77
N LEU A 6 10.06 2.66 38.06
CA LEU A 6 11.13 2.69 37.05
C LEU A 6 11.36 1.31 36.40
N ILE A 7 11.30 0.24 37.20
CA ILE A 7 11.38 -1.14 36.71
C ILE A 7 10.13 -1.52 35.91
N LEU A 8 8.93 -1.12 36.37
CA LEU A 8 7.68 -1.35 35.64
C LEU A 8 7.65 -0.60 34.30
N GLY A 9 8.23 0.60 34.24
CA GLY A 9 8.43 1.36 33.01
C GLY A 9 9.41 0.69 32.03
N MET A 10 10.53 0.13 32.50
CA MET A 10 11.49 -0.60 31.66
C MET A 10 10.91 -1.90 31.09
N ILE A 11 10.11 -2.63 31.87
CA ILE A 11 9.43 -3.84 31.40
C ILE A 11 8.42 -3.50 30.30
N LEU A 12 7.68 -2.40 30.43
CA LEU A 12 6.72 -1.95 29.41
C LEU A 12 7.39 -1.62 28.06
N ILE A 13 8.63 -1.11 28.07
CA ILE A 13 9.40 -0.78 26.86
C ILE A 13 9.99 -2.05 26.20
N SER A 14 10.28 -3.09 26.98
CA SER A 14 10.83 -4.37 26.46
C SER A 14 9.82 -5.23 25.70
N LEU A 15 8.52 -4.94 25.80
CA LEU A 15 7.45 -5.68 25.11
C LEU A 15 7.21 -5.24 23.67
N ILE A 16 8.01 -4.30 23.14
CA ILE A 16 8.07 -4.00 21.70
C ILE A 16 8.74 -5.20 21.01
N SER A 17 7.95 -6.25 20.87
CA SER A 17 8.34 -7.57 20.43
C SER A 17 9.15 -7.50 19.16
N CYS A 18 10.30 -8.20 19.16
CA CYS A 18 10.99 -8.58 17.94
C CYS A 18 10.12 -9.59 17.18
N VAL A 19 9.04 -9.13 16.53
CA VAL A 19 8.16 -10.00 15.75
C VAL A 19 8.96 -10.61 14.60
N SER A 20 9.02 -11.95 14.55
CA SER A 20 9.74 -12.65 13.48
C SER A 20 9.12 -12.34 12.12
N THR A 21 9.96 -12.00 11.14
CA THR A 21 9.55 -11.77 9.74
C THR A 21 8.97 -13.05 9.12
N THR A 22 9.47 -14.22 9.51
CA THR A 22 8.90 -15.52 9.11
C THR A 22 7.46 -15.66 9.59
N LYS A 23 7.18 -15.30 10.84
CA LYS A 23 5.82 -15.34 11.40
C LYS A 23 4.87 -14.34 10.72
N MET A 24 5.39 -13.19 10.28
CA MET A 24 4.60 -12.24 9.48
C MET A 24 4.22 -12.86 8.12
N ILE A 25 5.18 -13.50 7.45
CA ILE A 25 4.98 -14.19 6.17
C ILE A 25 3.96 -15.34 6.31
N GLU A 26 4.10 -16.18 7.34
CA GLU A 26 3.17 -17.28 7.63
C GLU A 26 1.73 -16.81 7.87
N LYS A 27 1.57 -15.62 8.44
CA LYS A 27 0.27 -14.98 8.67
C LYS A 27 -0.29 -14.23 7.45
N GLY A 28 0.43 -14.20 6.33
CA GLY A 28 0.04 -13.43 5.14
C GLY A 28 0.34 -11.93 5.23
N ASN A 29 1.03 -11.47 6.28
CA ASN A 29 1.40 -10.06 6.47
C ASN A 29 2.66 -9.70 5.64
N TYR A 30 2.59 -9.93 4.34
CA TYR A 30 3.75 -9.81 3.44
C TYR A 30 4.30 -8.38 3.36
N ASP A 31 3.45 -7.36 3.22
CA ASP A 31 3.89 -5.97 3.10
C ASP A 31 4.62 -5.48 4.37
N GLN A 32 4.18 -5.92 5.55
CA GLN A 32 4.85 -5.62 6.82
C GLN A 32 6.19 -6.36 6.95
N ALA A 33 6.24 -7.62 6.49
CA ALA A 33 7.48 -8.38 6.45
C ALA A 33 8.51 -7.72 5.52
N ILE A 34 8.07 -7.28 4.33
CA ILE A 34 8.91 -6.56 3.36
C ILE A 34 9.47 -5.28 3.99
N GLU A 35 8.63 -4.46 4.61
CA GLU A 35 9.09 -3.22 5.24
C GLU A 35 10.15 -3.47 6.32
N LYS A 36 9.90 -4.46 7.19
CA LYS A 36 10.86 -4.84 8.23
C LYS A 36 12.17 -5.37 7.64
N LEU A 37 12.11 -6.19 6.59
CA LEU A 37 13.28 -6.77 5.95
C LEU A 37 14.08 -5.74 5.15
N VAL A 38 13.41 -4.83 4.43
CA VAL A 38 14.05 -3.70 3.74
C VAL A 38 14.82 -2.85 4.74
N ASN A 39 14.19 -2.45 5.84
CA ASN A 39 14.86 -1.66 6.89
C ASN A 39 16.06 -2.39 7.52
N LYS A 40 15.96 -3.72 7.66
CA LYS A 40 17.04 -4.56 8.22
C LYS A 40 18.21 -4.77 7.25
N LEU A 41 17.94 -4.82 5.95
CA LEU A 41 18.93 -5.10 4.90
C LEU A 41 19.58 -3.82 4.35
N ALA A 42 18.88 -2.68 4.42
CA ALA A 42 19.40 -1.37 4.04
C ALA A 42 20.68 -1.04 4.84
N GLY A 43 21.74 -0.63 4.14
CA GLY A 43 23.04 -0.29 4.75
C GLY A 43 23.82 -1.44 5.39
N ASN A 44 23.24 -2.64 5.51
CA ASN A 44 23.89 -3.78 6.15
C ASN A 44 24.87 -4.49 5.20
N LYS A 45 26.16 -4.55 5.56
CA LYS A 45 27.19 -5.25 4.78
C LYS A 45 27.12 -6.78 4.91
N ASN A 46 26.61 -7.29 6.03
CA ASN A 46 26.56 -8.71 6.37
C ASN A 46 25.13 -9.26 6.33
N LYS A 47 24.49 -9.18 5.16
CA LYS A 47 23.10 -9.62 4.94
C LYS A 47 22.96 -11.12 5.20
N LYS A 48 22.08 -11.52 6.10
CA LYS A 48 21.80 -12.94 6.39
C LYS A 48 21.03 -13.57 5.24
N ARG A 49 21.39 -14.79 4.84
CA ARG A 49 20.73 -15.54 3.76
C ARG A 49 19.21 -15.61 3.96
N ASP A 50 18.77 -15.99 5.15
CA ASP A 50 17.35 -16.13 5.47
C ASP A 50 16.58 -14.82 5.33
N ASP A 51 17.17 -13.68 5.67
CA ASP A 51 16.53 -12.36 5.51
C ASP A 51 16.34 -12.03 4.03
N VAL A 52 17.34 -12.34 3.19
CA VAL A 52 17.29 -12.12 1.75
C VAL A 52 16.25 -13.03 1.09
N ILE A 53 16.22 -14.32 1.44
CA ILE A 53 15.22 -15.29 0.97
C ILE A 53 13.82 -14.89 1.41
N ASN A 54 13.64 -14.50 2.67
CA ASN A 54 12.34 -14.08 3.19
C ASN A 54 11.84 -12.82 2.48
N LEU A 55 12.72 -11.89 2.11
CA LEU A 55 12.33 -10.67 1.40
C LEU A 55 11.85 -11.01 -0.02
N GLU A 56 12.60 -11.85 -0.73
CA GLU A 56 12.22 -12.34 -2.06
C GLU A 56 10.89 -13.09 -2.03
N TYR A 57 10.72 -14.00 -1.07
CA TYR A 57 9.50 -14.77 -0.90
C TYR A 57 8.30 -13.88 -0.59
N ALA A 58 8.44 -12.96 0.38
CA ALA A 58 7.38 -12.03 0.76
C ALA A 58 6.98 -11.13 -0.41
N PHE A 59 7.95 -10.62 -1.18
CA PHE A 59 7.70 -9.84 -2.39
C PHE A 59 6.89 -10.65 -3.41
N LYS A 60 7.35 -11.86 -3.74
CA LYS A 60 6.68 -12.74 -4.71
C LYS A 60 5.23 -13.05 -4.29
N LYS A 61 5.00 -13.33 -3.01
CA LYS A 61 3.66 -13.63 -2.48
C LYS A 61 2.74 -12.41 -2.48
N ALA A 62 3.23 -11.26 -2.02
CA ALA A 62 2.45 -10.01 -2.04
C ALA A 62 2.07 -9.62 -3.47
N GLN A 63 3.01 -9.71 -4.40
CA GLN A 63 2.76 -9.41 -5.81
C GLN A 63 1.73 -10.35 -6.43
N SER A 64 1.88 -11.66 -6.19
CA SER A 64 0.94 -12.65 -6.71
C SER A 64 -0.47 -12.45 -6.15
N ALA A 65 -0.60 -12.09 -4.86
CA ALA A 65 -1.89 -11.82 -4.25
C ALA A 65 -2.54 -10.57 -4.85
N ASP A 66 -1.77 -9.50 -5.05
CA ASP A 66 -2.24 -8.26 -5.64
C ASP A 66 -2.72 -8.45 -7.08
N LEU A 67 -1.97 -9.17 -7.90
CA LEU A 67 -2.35 -9.48 -9.28
C LEU A 67 -3.58 -10.39 -9.37
N ALA A 68 -3.74 -11.32 -8.43
CA ALA A 68 -4.95 -12.15 -8.36
C ALA A 68 -6.19 -11.31 -8.01
N LEU A 69 -6.07 -10.38 -7.05
CA LEU A 69 -7.14 -9.46 -6.70
C LEU A 69 -7.47 -8.49 -7.84
N GLU A 70 -6.46 -7.99 -8.56
CA GLU A 70 -6.66 -7.17 -9.75
C GLU A 70 -7.49 -7.92 -10.80
N SER A 71 -7.12 -9.18 -11.09
CA SER A 71 -7.85 -10.03 -12.03
C SER A 71 -9.29 -10.24 -11.61
N ALA A 72 -9.54 -10.50 -10.33
CA ALA A 72 -10.90 -10.67 -9.80
C ALA A 72 -11.74 -9.40 -9.97
N TYR A 73 -11.19 -8.22 -9.66
CA TYR A 73 -11.91 -6.97 -9.87
C TYR A 73 -12.18 -6.67 -11.35
N LEU A 74 -11.27 -7.04 -12.27
CA LEU A 74 -11.49 -6.83 -13.69
C LEU A 74 -12.69 -7.61 -14.23
N GLU A 75 -13.04 -8.75 -13.60
CA GLU A 75 -14.22 -9.55 -13.91
C GLU A 75 -15.54 -8.95 -13.36
N ASP A 76 -15.47 -8.07 -12.36
CA ASP A 76 -16.65 -7.43 -11.78
C ASP A 76 -17.31 -6.47 -12.77
N LYS A 77 -18.65 -6.37 -12.73
CA LYS A 77 -19.42 -5.43 -13.56
C LYS A 77 -19.58 -4.04 -12.93
N GLU A 78 -19.25 -3.89 -11.65
CA GLU A 78 -19.45 -2.65 -10.91
C GLU A 78 -18.34 -1.63 -11.21
N GLU A 79 -18.69 -0.39 -11.56
CA GLU A 79 -17.69 0.66 -11.86
C GLU A 79 -16.88 1.11 -10.62
N SER A 80 -17.40 0.89 -9.41
CA SER A 80 -16.66 1.20 -8.18
C SER A 80 -15.37 0.36 -8.03
N LYS A 81 -15.25 -0.76 -8.77
CA LYS A 81 -14.06 -1.62 -8.83
C LYS A 81 -12.78 -0.85 -9.12
N TRP A 82 -12.87 0.22 -9.91
CA TRP A 82 -11.70 0.99 -10.35
C TRP A 82 -10.94 1.60 -9.18
N LEU A 83 -11.64 1.96 -8.10
CA LEU A 83 -11.00 2.45 -6.88
C LEU A 83 -10.16 1.35 -6.21
N ASN A 84 -10.66 0.12 -6.19
CA ASN A 84 -9.93 -1.03 -5.64
C ASN A 84 -8.71 -1.37 -6.50
N ILE A 85 -8.88 -1.41 -7.83
CA ILE A 85 -7.77 -1.62 -8.78
C ILE A 85 -6.70 -0.53 -8.64
N TYR A 86 -7.09 0.74 -8.49
CA TYR A 86 -6.15 1.84 -8.22
C TYR A 86 -5.35 1.65 -6.91
N ASN A 87 -6.02 1.20 -5.86
CA ASN A 87 -5.37 0.91 -4.58
C ASN A 87 -4.38 -0.26 -4.71
N ILE A 88 -4.72 -1.30 -5.48
CA ILE A 88 -3.82 -2.42 -5.78
C ILE A 88 -2.57 -1.92 -6.52
N HIS A 89 -2.73 -1.14 -7.60
CA HIS A 89 -1.59 -0.59 -8.34
C HIS A 89 -0.69 0.28 -7.47
N THR A 90 -1.30 1.07 -6.57
CA THR A 90 -0.55 1.90 -5.61
C THR A 90 0.25 1.04 -4.62
N ARG A 91 -0.33 -0.07 -4.13
CA ARG A 91 0.39 -1.00 -3.23
C ARG A 91 1.57 -1.69 -3.94
N ILE A 92 1.38 -2.14 -5.17
CA ILE A 92 2.45 -2.74 -5.97
C ILE A 92 3.58 -1.72 -6.19
N GLU A 93 3.26 -0.51 -6.65
CA GLU A 93 4.25 0.54 -6.90
C GLU A 93 5.04 0.89 -5.63
N ASN A 94 4.36 1.10 -4.50
CA ASN A 94 4.99 1.37 -3.21
C ASN A 94 5.94 0.25 -2.77
N ARG A 95 5.58 -1.00 -3.04
CA ARG A 95 6.43 -2.16 -2.71
C ARG A 95 7.68 -2.21 -3.58
N GLN A 96 7.55 -1.98 -4.88
CA GLN A 96 8.68 -1.93 -5.81
C GLN A 96 9.63 -0.80 -5.43
N ALA A 97 9.11 0.40 -5.14
CA ALA A 97 9.90 1.57 -4.74
C ALA A 97 10.71 1.37 -3.45
N LYS A 98 10.26 0.49 -2.53
CA LYS A 98 11.01 0.12 -1.32
C LYS A 98 12.21 -0.79 -1.62
N ILE A 99 12.14 -1.61 -2.66
CA ILE A 99 13.15 -2.65 -2.96
C ILE A 99 14.14 -2.16 -4.01
N GLU A 100 13.67 -1.43 -5.02
CA GLU A 100 14.48 -0.95 -6.15
C GLU A 100 15.80 -0.26 -5.74
N PRO A 101 15.84 0.63 -4.73
CA PRO A 101 17.08 1.27 -4.31
C PRO A 101 18.09 0.35 -3.61
N LEU A 102 17.66 -0.84 -3.17
CA LEU A 102 18.51 -1.81 -2.48
C LEU A 102 19.13 -2.82 -3.46
N LEU A 103 18.74 -2.80 -4.73
CA LEU A 103 19.26 -3.73 -5.72
C LEU A 103 20.72 -3.40 -6.08
N PRO A 104 21.58 -4.42 -6.28
CA PRO A 104 21.32 -5.84 -6.06
C PRO A 104 21.34 -6.23 -4.57
N ILE A 105 20.40 -7.07 -4.14
CA ILE A 105 20.39 -7.65 -2.79
C ILE A 105 21.06 -9.02 -2.81
N ILE A 106 22.25 -9.10 -2.19
CA ILE A 106 23.08 -10.31 -2.13
C ILE A 106 23.39 -10.61 -0.66
N SER A 107 23.23 -11.86 -0.25
CA SER A 107 23.61 -12.31 1.09
C SER A 107 25.13 -12.43 1.25
N LYS A 108 25.61 -12.51 2.49
CA LYS A 108 27.05 -12.67 2.79
C LYS A 108 27.68 -13.93 2.17
N ASP A 109 26.88 -14.96 1.93
CA ASP A 109 27.25 -16.24 1.33
C ASP A 109 26.96 -16.30 -0.18
N GLY A 110 26.59 -15.18 -0.80
CA GLY A 110 26.48 -15.05 -2.26
C GLY A 110 25.10 -15.35 -2.86
N TYR A 111 24.08 -15.65 -2.05
CA TYR A 111 22.70 -15.78 -2.56
C TYR A 111 22.19 -14.43 -3.06
N ARG A 112 21.73 -14.37 -4.31
CA ARG A 112 21.18 -13.17 -4.94
C ARG A 112 19.66 -13.31 -5.06
N ALA A 113 18.92 -12.43 -4.40
CA ALA A 113 17.47 -12.38 -4.56
C ALA A 113 17.08 -11.84 -5.94
N SER A 114 15.98 -12.37 -6.49
CA SER A 114 15.39 -11.93 -7.74
C SER A 114 14.03 -11.27 -7.51
N PHE A 115 13.79 -10.15 -8.20
CA PHE A 115 12.54 -9.40 -8.09
C PHE A 115 11.98 -9.11 -9.49
N ASN A 116 10.80 -9.66 -9.76
CA ASN A 116 10.09 -9.43 -11.03
C ASN A 116 9.21 -8.19 -10.88
N PHE A 117 9.75 -7.03 -11.23
CA PHE A 117 8.99 -5.78 -11.26
C PHE A 117 8.06 -5.73 -12.47
N ILE A 118 6.87 -5.17 -12.25
CA ILE A 118 5.90 -4.90 -13.30
C ILE A 118 5.82 -3.40 -13.55
N ASN A 119 5.49 -3.04 -14.79
CA ASN A 119 5.18 -1.65 -15.13
C ASN A 119 3.78 -1.30 -14.61
N THR A 120 3.73 -0.58 -13.49
CA THR A 120 2.48 -0.08 -12.89
C THR A 120 2.04 1.26 -13.47
N LYS A 121 2.88 1.97 -14.23
CA LYS A 121 2.62 3.37 -14.61
C LYS A 121 1.36 3.52 -15.45
N GLU A 122 1.24 2.71 -16.51
CA GLU A 122 0.08 2.75 -17.40
C GLU A 122 -1.17 2.17 -16.72
N ARG A 123 -1.01 1.03 -16.04
CA ARG A 123 -2.08 0.41 -15.24
C ARG A 123 -2.68 1.36 -14.21
N LYS A 124 -1.82 2.12 -13.51
CA LYS A 124 -2.23 3.11 -12.50
C LYS A 124 -2.88 4.34 -13.14
N ARG A 125 -2.43 4.77 -14.32
CA ARG A 125 -3.06 5.87 -15.06
C ARG A 125 -4.49 5.50 -15.46
N GLU A 126 -4.67 4.32 -16.03
CA GLU A 126 -5.98 3.80 -16.43
C GLU A 126 -6.93 3.71 -15.22
N SER A 127 -6.54 2.99 -14.17
CA SER A 127 -7.40 2.84 -13.00
C SER A 127 -7.68 4.16 -12.28
N LYS A 128 -6.74 5.12 -12.30
CA LYS A 128 -6.95 6.47 -11.80
C LYS A 128 -8.03 7.21 -12.59
N ASN A 129 -7.97 7.18 -13.92
CA ASN A 129 -8.91 7.89 -14.78
C ASN A 129 -10.33 7.33 -14.61
N ASN A 130 -10.47 6.00 -14.65
CA ASN A 130 -11.78 5.36 -14.46
C ASN A 130 -12.33 5.61 -13.04
N SER A 131 -11.48 5.64 -12.01
CA SER A 131 -11.92 6.00 -10.65
C SER A 131 -12.43 7.44 -10.58
N ILE A 132 -11.78 8.38 -11.26
CA ILE A 132 -12.21 9.78 -11.30
C ILE A 132 -13.56 9.91 -12.01
N GLU A 133 -13.73 9.20 -13.12
CA GLU A 133 -14.99 9.19 -13.87
C GLU A 133 -16.14 8.63 -13.03
N PHE A 134 -15.95 7.47 -12.39
CA PHE A 134 -16.92 6.89 -11.48
C PHE A 134 -17.31 7.86 -10.36
N LEU A 135 -16.33 8.43 -9.64
CA LEU A 135 -16.59 9.37 -8.55
C LEU A 135 -17.31 10.63 -9.02
N TYR A 136 -17.00 11.12 -10.22
CA TYR A 136 -17.67 12.27 -10.81
C TYR A 136 -19.14 11.97 -11.11
N MET A 137 -19.42 10.81 -11.73
CA MET A 137 -20.79 10.39 -12.05
C MET A 137 -21.62 10.16 -10.78
N SER A 138 -21.08 9.47 -9.78
CA SER A 138 -21.76 9.29 -8.48
C SER A 138 -22.03 10.63 -7.77
N ALA A 139 -21.08 11.57 -7.82
CA ALA A 139 -21.27 12.89 -7.23
C ALA A 139 -22.39 13.67 -7.94
N LYS A 140 -22.47 13.58 -9.26
CA LYS A 140 -23.53 14.22 -10.06
C LYS A 140 -24.91 13.67 -9.70
N GLU A 141 -25.03 12.34 -9.62
CA GLU A 141 -26.27 11.65 -9.24
C GLU A 141 -26.74 12.06 -7.83
N LEU A 142 -25.83 12.08 -6.85
CA LEU A 142 -26.14 12.52 -5.48
C LEU A 142 -26.64 13.97 -5.44
N ILE A 143 -26.06 14.86 -6.25
CA ILE A 143 -26.48 16.26 -6.34
C ILE A 143 -27.90 16.34 -6.95
N GLU A 144 -28.18 15.61 -8.02
CA GLU A 144 -29.50 15.56 -8.65
C GLU A 144 -30.56 15.03 -7.67
N ASN A 145 -30.31 13.90 -7.04
CA ASN A 145 -31.19 13.31 -6.02
C ASN A 145 -31.44 14.27 -4.83
N SER A 146 -30.42 15.03 -4.41
CA SER A 146 -30.58 16.00 -3.31
C SER A 146 -31.47 17.19 -3.68
N LYS A 147 -31.48 17.59 -4.97
CA LYS A 147 -32.36 18.66 -5.49
C LYS A 147 -33.82 18.20 -5.49
N GLU A 148 -34.07 16.93 -5.78
CA GLU A 148 -35.41 16.31 -5.76
C GLU A 148 -35.95 16.15 -4.33
N GLN A 149 -35.09 15.81 -3.36
CA GLN A 149 -35.48 15.59 -1.97
C GLN A 149 -35.70 16.87 -1.12
N LYS A 150 -35.66 18.07 -1.73
CA LYS A 150 -35.78 19.39 -1.05
C LYS A 150 -34.86 19.54 0.18
N ILE A 151 -33.68 18.92 0.18
CA ILE A 151 -32.69 19.11 1.25
C ILE A 151 -32.07 20.50 1.08
N LYS A 152 -31.94 21.26 2.18
CA LYS A 152 -31.40 22.64 2.20
C LYS A 152 -30.08 22.69 1.41
N LYS A 153 -30.10 23.45 0.30
CA LYS A 153 -29.00 23.58 -0.67
C LYS A 153 -27.65 23.83 0.01
N VAL A 154 -26.74 22.86 -0.06
CA VAL A 154 -25.30 23.14 0.04
C VAL A 154 -24.89 23.75 -1.31
N PRO A 155 -24.26 24.94 -1.35
CA PRO A 155 -23.96 25.60 -2.60
C PRO A 155 -23.03 24.74 -3.48
N GLU A 156 -23.55 24.36 -4.65
CA GLU A 156 -22.96 23.46 -5.67
C GLU A 156 -21.52 23.84 -6.06
N LYS A 157 -21.18 25.14 -5.99
CA LYS A 157 -19.83 25.66 -6.21
C LYS A 157 -18.82 25.21 -5.16
N HIS A 158 -19.22 25.00 -3.91
CA HIS A 158 -18.32 24.52 -2.85
C HIS A 158 -18.02 23.04 -3.02
N THR A 159 -19.01 22.20 -3.32
CA THR A 159 -18.84 20.74 -3.44
C THR A 159 -17.97 20.36 -4.64
N ILE A 160 -18.18 21.00 -5.80
CA ILE A 160 -17.36 20.76 -7.00
C ILE A 160 -15.92 21.23 -6.78
N ASN A 161 -15.71 22.39 -6.13
CA ASN A 161 -14.35 22.81 -5.79
C ASN A 161 -13.71 21.92 -4.73
N TYR A 162 -14.44 21.40 -3.74
CA TYR A 162 -13.90 20.46 -2.76
C TYR A 162 -13.50 19.12 -3.38
N CYS A 163 -14.31 18.56 -4.28
CA CYS A 163 -13.94 17.33 -5.01
C CYS A 163 -12.76 17.58 -5.95
N LYS A 164 -12.75 18.71 -6.67
CA LYS A 164 -11.64 19.08 -7.55
C LYS A 164 -10.36 19.40 -6.77
N LEU A 165 -10.47 20.05 -5.60
CA LEU A 165 -9.36 20.31 -4.67
C LEU A 165 -8.87 19.05 -3.99
N MET A 166 -9.72 18.07 -3.63
CA MET A 166 -9.25 16.78 -3.11
C MET A 166 -8.49 15.99 -4.18
N VAL A 167 -8.97 15.99 -5.42
CA VAL A 167 -8.28 15.36 -6.56
C VAL A 167 -6.96 16.09 -6.87
N LEU A 168 -6.93 17.43 -6.79
CA LEU A 168 -5.74 18.24 -7.07
C LEU A 168 -4.72 18.24 -5.92
N GLN A 169 -5.13 18.33 -4.65
CA GLN A 169 -4.22 18.32 -3.50
C GLN A 169 -3.51 16.98 -3.31
N LYS A 170 -4.14 15.86 -3.71
CA LYS A 170 -3.47 14.55 -3.76
C LYS A 170 -2.51 14.41 -4.95
N THR A 171 -2.59 15.32 -5.92
CA THR A 171 -1.71 15.35 -7.11
C THR A 171 -0.48 16.27 -6.91
N ILE A 172 -0.48 17.15 -5.88
CA ILE A 172 0.59 18.14 -5.63
C ILE A 172 1.53 17.77 -4.45
N ARG A 173 1.26 16.69 -3.71
CA ARG A 173 2.25 16.08 -2.80
C ARG A 173 2.81 14.78 -3.40
N ILE A 174 3.53 14.90 -4.50
CA ILE A 174 4.62 14.00 -4.93
C ILE A 174 5.67 14.89 -5.59
#